data_AF-A0AAV5D1Y0-F1
#
_entry.id   AF-A0AAV5D1Y0-F1
#
_cell.length_a   1.000
_cell.length_b   1.000
_cell.length_c   1.000
_cell.angle_alpha   90.00
_cell.angle_beta   90.00
_cell.angle_gamma   90.00
#
_symmetry.space_group_name_H-M   'P 1'
#
loop_
_entity.id
_entity.type
_entity.pdbx_description
1 polymer ?
#
loop_
_entity_poly.entity_id
_entity_poly.type
_entity_poly.pdbx_seq_one_letter_code
_entity_poly.pdbx_strand_id
1 'polypeptide(L)'
;MVARQVWCNVFSSLNLPALVPQLAERSFANWWRRAVRRVPKERKKGINSLIILVAWIIWKHRNKCVFEHLSPSVTSILRELKDEHSLWCMARAKKLENLGLAGGL
;
A
#
# COMPACT_ATOMS: atom_id res chain seq x y z
N MET A 1 -9.31 -7.57 -9.08
CA MET A 1 -9.06 -6.37 -9.90
C MET A 1 -8.70 -5.14 -9.04
N VAL A 2 -9.56 -4.74 -8.08
CA VAL A 2 -9.35 -3.56 -7.20
C VAL A 2 -8.01 -3.57 -6.45
N ALA A 3 -7.69 -4.62 -5.70
CA ALA A 3 -6.45 -4.67 -4.92
C ALA A 3 -5.20 -4.47 -5.79
N ARG A 4 -5.16 -5.06 -6.99
CA ARG A 4 -4.03 -4.89 -7.93
C ARG A 4 -3.91 -3.44 -8.38
N GLN A 5 -5.02 -2.78 -8.72
CA GLN A 5 -5.01 -1.37 -9.10
C GLN A 5 -4.51 -0.48 -7.96
N VAL A 6 -4.89 -0.77 -6.71
CA VAL A 6 -4.38 -0.04 -5.53
C VAL A 6 -2.86 -0.19 -5.43
N TRP A 7 -2.33 -1.42 -5.51
CA TRP A 7 -0.88 -1.66 -5.50
C TRP A 7 -0.16 -0.96 -6.66
N CYS A 8 -0.73 -1.01 -7.87
CA CYS A 8 -0.19 -0.29 -9.03
C CYS A 8 -0.09 1.22 -8.76
N ASN A 9 -1.17 1.85 -8.29
CA ASN A 9 -1.16 3.29 -7.99
C ASN A 9 -0.10 3.61 -6.94
N VAL A 10 -0.11 2.93 -5.80
CA VAL A 10 0.83 3.20 -4.70
C VAL A 10 2.29 3.10 -5.12
N PHE A 11 2.67 2.03 -5.83
CA PHE A 11 4.06 1.84 -6.23
C PHE A 11 4.47 2.71 -7.42
N SER A 12 3.54 3.06 -8.32
CA SER A 12 3.79 4.06 -9.37
C SER A 12 4.06 5.43 -8.80
N SER A 13 3.30 5.87 -7.77
CA SER A 13 3.52 7.13 -7.06
C SER A 13 4.90 7.23 -6.39
N LEU A 14 5.55 6.08 -6.14
CA LEU A 14 6.90 6.01 -5.58
C LEU A 14 8.01 5.81 -6.61
N ASN A 15 7.68 5.79 -7.91
CA ASN A 15 8.58 5.40 -9.00
C ASN A 15 9.18 3.99 -8.80
N LEU A 16 8.38 3.07 -8.24
CA LEU A 16 8.77 1.68 -7.95
C LEU A 16 7.82 0.64 -8.60
N PRO A 17 7.45 0.76 -9.89
CA PRO A 17 6.52 -0.16 -10.53
C PRO A 17 7.01 -1.62 -10.51
N ALA A 18 8.32 -1.85 -10.44
CA ALA A 18 8.94 -3.17 -10.32
C ALA A 18 8.59 -3.93 -9.01
N LEU A 19 7.98 -3.25 -8.03
CA LEU A 19 7.54 -3.85 -6.76
C LEU A 19 6.08 -4.28 -6.78
N VAL A 20 5.29 -3.92 -7.81
CA VAL A 20 3.88 -4.29 -7.91
C VAL A 20 3.72 -5.83 -7.94
N PRO A 21 2.76 -6.41 -7.19
CA PRO A 21 2.46 -7.84 -7.28
C PRO A 21 2.08 -8.25 -8.70
N GLN A 22 2.73 -9.29 -9.22
CA GLN A 22 2.44 -9.83 -10.55
C GLN A 22 1.18 -10.72 -10.53
N LEU A 23 0.57 -10.92 -11.71
CA LEU A 23 -0.64 -11.75 -11.84
C LEU A 23 -0.41 -13.20 -11.41
N ALA A 24 0.79 -13.73 -11.66
CA ALA A 24 1.18 -15.08 -11.26
C ALA A 24 1.53 -15.21 -9.76
N GLU A 25 1.43 -14.13 -8.98
CA GLU A 25 1.76 -14.19 -7.56
C GLU A 25 0.75 -15.02 -6.78
N ARG A 26 1.22 -16.12 -6.19
CA ARG A 26 0.37 -17.01 -5.37
C ARG A 26 0.44 -16.75 -3.88
N SER A 27 1.43 -15.97 -3.42
CA SER A 27 1.67 -15.75 -1.98
C SER A 27 2.07 -14.31 -1.69
N PHE A 28 1.26 -13.64 -0.87
CA PHE A 28 1.54 -12.29 -0.37
C PHE A 28 2.88 -12.25 0.38
N ALA A 29 3.16 -13.23 1.22
CA ALA A 29 4.40 -13.29 2.00
C ALA A 29 5.65 -13.45 1.10
N ASN A 30 5.56 -14.29 0.06
CA ASN A 30 6.68 -14.47 -0.87
C ASN A 30 6.91 -13.21 -1.70
N TRP A 31 5.86 -12.58 -2.22
CA TRP A 31 5.96 -11.29 -2.90
C TRP A 31 6.57 -10.22 -2.01
N TRP A 32 6.04 -10.04 -0.79
CA TRP A 32 6.52 -9.04 0.15
C TRP A 32 8.02 -9.23 0.42
N ARG A 33 8.45 -10.47 0.72
CA ARG A 33 9.87 -10.78 0.94
C ARG A 33 10.73 -10.40 -0.27
N ARG A 34 10.27 -10.64 -1.50
CA ARG A 34 11.00 -10.28 -2.73
C ARG A 34 11.00 -8.77 -2.99
N ALA A 35 9.88 -8.10 -2.77
CA ALA A 35 9.76 -6.65 -2.94
C ALA A 35 10.74 -5.91 -2.02
N VAL A 36 10.77 -6.27 -0.73
CA VAL A 36 11.67 -5.62 0.26
C VAL A 36 13.14 -5.93 -0.02
N ARG A 37 13.47 -7.09 -0.58
CA ARG A 37 14.86 -7.41 -0.99
C ARG A 37 15.38 -6.51 -2.10
N ARG A 38 14.50 -6.00 -2.97
CA ARG A 38 14.85 -5.10 -4.08
C ARG A 38 15.03 -3.63 -3.67
N VAL A 39 14.75 -3.30 -2.42
CA VAL A 39 14.79 -1.92 -1.90
C VAL A 39 16.08 -1.69 -1.11
N PRO A 40 16.74 -0.52 -1.23
CA PRO A 40 17.89 -0.15 -0.41
C PRO A 40 17.60 -0.25 1.10
N LYS A 41 18.60 -0.61 1.90
CA LYS A 41 18.44 -0.92 3.34
C LYS A 41 17.75 0.21 4.10
N GLU A 42 18.04 1.45 3.71
CA GLU A 42 17.56 2.70 4.31
C GLU A 42 16.05 2.88 4.14
N ARG A 43 15.50 2.38 3.01
CA ARG A 43 14.07 2.49 2.63
C ARG A 43 13.24 1.28 3.02
N LYS A 44 13.86 0.13 3.35
CA LYS A 44 13.14 -1.12 3.70
C LYS A 44 12.12 -0.93 4.81
N LYS A 45 12.47 -0.19 5.87
CA LYS A 45 11.55 0.04 7.00
C LYS A 45 10.29 0.81 6.56
N GLY A 46 10.46 1.85 5.74
CA GLY A 46 9.34 2.58 5.17
C GLY A 46 8.46 1.70 4.28
N ILE A 47 9.06 0.96 3.34
CA ILE A 47 8.33 0.09 2.43
C ILE A 47 7.58 -1.02 3.18
N ASN A 48 8.15 -1.59 4.24
CA ASN A 48 7.44 -2.52 5.12
C ASN A 48 6.20 -1.89 5.75
N SER A 49 6.33 -0.69 6.34
CA SER A 49 5.20 0.04 6.93
C SER A 49 4.12 0.35 5.88
N LEU A 50 4.53 0.74 4.67
CA LEU A 50 3.59 1.01 3.57
C LEU A 50 2.84 -0.25 3.13
N ILE A 51 3.53 -1.38 2.97
CA ILE A 51 2.90 -2.65 2.58
C ILE A 51 1.87 -3.07 3.64
N ILE A 52 2.21 -2.94 4.92
CA ILE A 52 1.28 -3.22 6.03
C ILE A 52 0.06 -2.30 5.94
N LEU A 53 0.29 -1.00 5.77
CA LEU A 53 -0.77 0.00 5.68
C LEU A 53 -1.73 -0.28 4.51
N VAL A 54 -1.20 -0.51 3.31
CA VAL A 54 -2.02 -0.79 2.12
C VAL A 54 -2.80 -2.10 2.28
N ALA A 55 -2.15 -3.15 2.80
CA ALA A 55 -2.83 -4.41 3.07
C ALA A 55 -3.97 -4.27 4.09
N TRP A 56 -3.73 -3.47 5.14
CA TRP A 56 -4.71 -3.15 6.17
C TRP A 56 -5.93 -2.42 5.60
N ILE A 57 -5.72 -1.36 4.81
CA ILE A 57 -6.82 -0.59 4.20
C ILE A 57 -7.62 -1.46 3.20
N ILE A 58 -6.95 -2.26 2.38
CA ILE A 58 -7.63 -3.20 1.48
C ILE A 58 -8.49 -4.20 2.27
N TRP A 59 -7.96 -4.74 3.36
CA TRP A 59 -8.71 -5.67 4.22
C TRP A 59 -9.93 -4.98 4.86
N LYS A 60 -9.75 -3.77 5.41
CA LYS A 60 -10.80 -2.96 6.01
C LYS A 60 -11.92 -2.66 5.01
N HIS A 61 -11.58 -2.22 3.79
CA HIS A 61 -12.55 -1.95 2.72
C HIS A 61 -13.30 -3.23 2.30
N ARG A 62 -12.60 -4.36 2.18
CA ARG A 62 -13.23 -5.65 1.86
C ARG A 62 -14.25 -6.07 2.92
N ASN A 63 -13.96 -5.84 4.19
CA ASN A 63 -14.92 -6.13 5.26
C ASN A 63 -16.15 -5.23 5.15
N LYS A 64 -15.99 -3.92 4.93
CA LYS A 64 -17.11 -3.00 4.70
C LYS A 64 -17.97 -3.44 3.50
N CYS A 65 -17.36 -3.91 2.41
CA CYS A 65 -18.10 -4.47 1.28
C CYS A 65 -18.99 -5.68 1.64
N VAL A 66 -18.52 -6.54 2.54
CA VAL A 66 -19.25 -7.73 2.97
C VAL A 66 -20.35 -7.39 3.97
N PHE A 67 -20.07 -6.53 4.95
CA PHE A 67 -20.97 -6.25 6.06
C PHE A 67 -21.92 -5.07 5.82
N GLU A 68 -21.53 -4.10 4.99
CA GLU A 68 -22.31 -2.88 4.71
C GLU A 68 -22.81 -2.83 3.25
N HIS A 69 -22.66 -3.93 2.51
CA HIS A 69 -23.07 -4.06 1.10
C HIS A 69 -22.48 -2.99 0.16
N LEU A 70 -21.31 -2.42 0.51
CA LEU A 70 -20.61 -1.47 -0.34
C LEU A 70 -19.97 -2.14 -1.55
N SER A 71 -19.95 -1.44 -2.68
CA SER A 71 -19.19 -1.87 -3.86
C SER A 71 -17.67 -1.65 -3.68
N PRO A 72 -16.82 -2.60 -4.12
CA PRO A 72 -15.37 -2.40 -4.12
C PRO A 72 -14.96 -1.17 -4.94
N SER A 73 -14.16 -0.26 -4.35
CA SER A 73 -13.80 1.02 -4.98
C SER A 73 -12.32 1.35 -4.77
N VAL A 74 -11.57 1.50 -5.87
CA VAL A 74 -10.16 1.90 -5.84
C VAL A 74 -10.01 3.31 -5.27
N THR A 75 -10.86 4.25 -5.71
CA THR A 75 -10.81 5.64 -5.27
C THR A 75 -11.06 5.79 -3.78
N SER A 76 -12.01 5.03 -3.22
CA SER A 76 -12.29 5.02 -1.79
C SER A 76 -11.12 4.48 -0.98
N ILE A 77 -10.50 3.39 -1.44
CA ILE A 77 -9.31 2.79 -0.80
C ILE A 77 -8.12 3.76 -0.83
N LEU A 78 -7.87 4.42 -1.97
CA LEU A 78 -6.76 5.39 -2.07
C LEU A 78 -6.97 6.62 -1.20
N ARG A 79 -8.22 7.09 -1.06
CA ARG A 79 -8.57 8.17 -0.12
C ARG A 79 -8.30 7.75 1.33
N GLU A 80 -8.85 6.61 1.76
CA GLU A 80 -8.65 6.11 3.13
C GLU A 80 -7.16 5.84 3.43
N LEU A 81 -6.41 5.37 2.42
CA LEU A 81 -4.96 5.21 2.51
C LEU A 81 -4.24 6.54 2.72
N LYS A 82 -4.62 7.60 2.00
CA LYS A 82 -4.03 8.94 2.12
C LYS A 82 -4.28 9.54 3.50
N ASP A 83 -5.52 9.40 3.99
CA ASP A 83 -5.92 9.89 5.31
C ASP A 83 -5.14 9.14 6.42
N GLU A 84 -5.10 7.82 6.37
CA GLU A 84 -4.39 6.99 7.35
C GLU A 84 -2.86 7.20 7.27
N HIS A 85 -2.30 7.36 6.06
CA HIS A 85 -0.89 7.71 5.87
C HIS A 85 -0.55 9.05 6.54
N SER A 86 -1.40 10.07 6.35
CA SER A 86 -1.23 11.38 6.99
C SER A 86 -1.23 11.28 8.52
N LEU A 87 -2.18 10.52 9.08
CA LEU A 87 -2.25 10.23 10.52
C LEU A 87 -0.95 9.57 11.03
N TRP A 88 -0.42 8.60 10.30
CA TRP A 88 0.82 7.92 10.68
C TRP A 88 2.03 8.86 10.62
N CYS A 89 2.11 9.73 9.62
CA CYS A 89 3.15 10.76 9.53
C CYS A 89 3.08 11.73 10.73
N MET A 90 1.87 12.20 11.08
CA MET A 90 1.66 13.04 12.28
C MET A 90 2.03 12.31 13.57
N ALA A 91 1.80 11.00 13.64
CA ALA A 91 2.26 10.12 14.71
C ALA A 91 3.77 9.78 14.65
N ARG A 92 4.56 10.56 13.88
CA ARG A 92 6.02 10.45 13.73
C ARG A 92 6.50 9.15 13.06
N ALA A 93 5.74 8.58 12.13
CA ALA A 93 6.19 7.49 11.26
C ALA A 93 7.22 7.96 10.21
N LYS A 94 8.36 8.54 10.64
CA LYS A 94 9.37 9.19 9.79
C LYS A 94 9.87 8.33 8.63
N LYS A 95 9.96 7.00 8.80
CA LYS A 95 10.43 6.09 7.73
C LYS A 95 9.41 5.91 6.61
N LEU A 96 8.12 6.02 6.92
CA LEU A 96 7.03 6.02 5.94
C LEU A 96 6.95 7.39 5.26
N GLU A 97 7.01 8.47 6.04
CA GLU A 97 7.05 9.85 5.54
C GLU A 97 8.18 10.08 4.53
N ASN A 98 9.39 9.60 4.84
CA ASN A 98 10.57 9.71 3.97
C ASN A 98 10.44 8.96 2.63
N LEU A 99 9.36 8.20 2.39
CA LEU A 99 9.12 7.60 1.07
C LEU A 99 8.60 8.61 0.05
N GLY A 100 8.04 9.75 0.47
CA GLY A 100 7.51 10.77 -0.44
C GLY A 100 6.16 10.43 -1.06
N LEU A 101 5.38 9.52 -0.47
CA LEU A 101 4.09 9.06 -1.00
C LEU A 101 3.03 10.18 -1.10
N ALA A 102 3.12 11.21 -0.24
CA ALA A 102 2.13 12.27 -0.13
C ALA A 102 1.95 13.12 -1.41
N GLY A 103 2.96 13.18 -2.28
CA GLY A 103 2.91 13.95 -3.53
C GLY A 103 2.32 13.20 -4.73
N GLY A 104 2.07 11.89 -4.62
CA GLY A 104 1.68 11.05 -5.75
C GLY A 104 0.35 10.29 -5.60
N LEU A 105 -0.36 10.45 -4.49
CA LEU A 105 -1.69 9.86 -4.23
C LEU A 105 -2.82 10.87 -4.36
#